data_AF-A0A2C5ZB68-F1
#
_entry.id   AF-A0A2C5ZB68-F1
#
_cell.length_a   1.000
_cell.length_b   1.000
_cell.length_c   1.000
_cell.angle_alpha   90.00
_cell.angle_beta   90.00
_cell.angle_gamma   90.00
#
_symmetry.space_group_name_H-M   'P 1'
#
loop_
_entity.id
_entity.type
_entity.pdbx_description
1 polymer ?
#
loop_
_entity_poly.entity_id
_entity_poly.type
_entity_poly.pdbx_seq_one_letter_code
_entity_poly.pdbx_strand_id
1 'polypeptide(L)' 'METRPFELRKVDLSLPESKPWRQLYDFDIPVIHIKKMTADEERVTEAAQAVKLMHRFTLEQVGAKMDEVENS' A
#
# COMPACT_ATOMS: atom_id res chain seq x y z
N MET A 1 -17.63 -9.25 8.97
CA MET A 1 -16.45 -8.89 8.15
C MET A 1 -16.25 -10.03 7.18
N GLU A 2 -16.54 -9.81 5.90
CA GLU A 2 -16.14 -10.76 4.87
C GLU A 2 -14.60 -10.74 4.79
N THR A 3 -13.98 -11.89 4.99
CA THR A 3 -12.53 -12.06 4.85
C THR A 3 -12.26 -12.44 3.40
N ARG A 4 -11.92 -11.46 2.56
CA ARG A 4 -11.43 -11.73 1.20
C ARG A 4 -9.96 -12.17 1.24
N PRO A 5 -9.53 -13.08 0.34
CA PRO A 5 -8.13 -13.37 0.18
C PRO A 5 -7.38 -12.15 -0.35
N PHE A 6 -6.19 -11.89 0.20
CA PHE A 6 -5.27 -10.87 -0.28
C PHE A 6 -3.83 -11.35 -0.08
N GLU A 7 -2.93 -10.86 -0.92
CA GLU A 7 -1.50 -11.06 -0.71
C GLU A 7 -0.93 -9.88 0.08
N LEU A 8 -0.19 -10.16 1.16
CA LEU A 8 0.48 -9.13 1.95
C LEU A 8 1.96 -9.10 1.61
N ARG A 9 2.41 -7.97 1.08
CA ARG A 9 3.84 -7.67 0.92
C ARG A 9 4.25 -6.59 1.90
N LYS A 10 5.40 -6.78 2.54
CA LYS A 10 5.98 -5.84 3.49
C LYS A 10 7.27 -5.29 2.90
N VAL A 11 7.40 -3.96 2.92
CA VAL A 11 8.65 -3.28 2.55
C VAL A 11 9.30 -2.81 3.84
N ASP A 12 10.46 -3.36 4.17
CA ASP A 12 11.25 -2.89 5.29
C ASP A 12 12.09 -1.69 4.85
N LEU A 13 11.72 -0.50 5.31
CA LEU A 13 12.41 0.73 4.96
C LEU A 13 13.85 0.76 5.48
N SER A 14 14.26 -0.07 6.44
CA SER A 14 15.63 -0.11 6.98
C SER A 14 16.63 -0.75 6.03
N LEU A 15 16.17 -1.53 5.05
CA LEU A 15 17.01 -2.22 4.08
C LEU A 15 17.57 -1.26 3.00
N PRO A 16 18.80 -1.48 2.49
CA PRO A 16 19.40 -0.65 1.45
C PRO A 16 18.59 -0.59 0.14
N GLU A 17 17.99 -1.70 -0.27
CA GLU A 17 17.13 -1.80 -1.46
C GLU A 17 15.87 -0.95 -1.36
N SER A 18 15.40 -0.68 -0.14
CA SER A 18 14.24 0.16 0.15
C SER A 18 14.58 1.65 0.18
N LYS A 19 15.82 2.04 -0.17
CA LYS A 19 16.23 3.46 -0.21
C LYS A 19 15.27 4.35 -1.00
N PRO A 20 14.72 3.96 -2.17
CA PRO A 20 13.73 4.76 -2.87
C PRO A 20 12.45 4.97 -2.07
N TRP A 21 11.96 3.92 -1.37
CA TRP A 21 10.80 4.00 -0.49
C TRP A 21 11.06 4.86 0.75
N ARG A 22 12.26 4.74 1.33
CA ARG A 22 12.69 5.57 2.46
C ARG A 22 12.80 7.04 2.07
N GLN A 23 13.27 7.35 0.87
CA GLN A 23 13.31 8.74 0.39
C GLN A 23 11.92 9.33 0.16
N LEU A 24 10.94 8.49 -0.22
CA LEU A 24 9.57 8.94 -0.45
C LEU A 24 8.80 9.15 0.85
N TYR A 25 8.90 8.21 1.78
CA TYR A 25 8.10 8.23 3.01
C TYR A 25 8.87 8.66 4.25
N ASP A 26 10.18 8.43 4.32
CA ASP A 26 11.03 8.74 5.48
C ASP A 26 10.38 8.36 6.83
N PHE A 27 9.79 9.33 7.54
CA PHE A 27 9.08 9.14 8.81
C PHE A 27 7.54 9.07 8.70
N ASP A 28 6.98 9.29 7.51
CA ASP A 28 5.54 9.23 7.20
C ASP A 28 5.01 7.78 7.11
N ILE A 29 5.31 6.97 8.12
CA ILE A 29 4.90 5.57 8.24
C ILE A 29 3.99 5.37 9.48
N PRO A 30 3.09 4.36 9.47
CA PRO A 30 2.88 3.33 8.45
C PRO A 30 2.11 3.82 7.21
N VAL A 31 2.41 3.23 6.05
CA VAL A 31 1.68 3.42 4.79
C VAL A 31 1.27 2.06 4.24
N ILE A 32 0.04 1.95 3.76
CA ILE A 32 -0.45 0.75 3.04
C ILE A 32 -0.80 1.16 1.62
N HIS A 33 -0.24 0.46 0.64
CA HIS A 33 -0.65 0.55 -0.76
C HIS A 33 -1.57 -0.61 -1.07
N ILE A 34 -2.61 -0.36 -1.85
CA ILE A 34 -3.61 -1.34 -2.22
C ILE A 34 -3.70 -1.36 -3.74
N LYS A 35 -3.53 -2.55 -4.33
CA LYS A 35 -3.53 -2.80 -5.76
C LYS A 35 -4.31 -4.09 -6.04
N LYS A 36 -4.85 -4.23 -7.26
CA LYS A 36 -5.47 -5.47 -7.73
C LYS A 36 -4.44 -6.58 -7.77
N MET A 37 -4.86 -7.83 -7.54
CA MET A 37 -3.97 -8.99 -7.65
C MET A 37 -3.35 -9.16 -9.05
N THR A 38 -4.02 -8.65 -10.09
CA THR A 38 -3.53 -8.70 -11.47
C THR A 38 -2.58 -7.56 -11.84
N ALA A 39 -2.36 -6.61 -10.93
CA ALA A 39 -1.44 -5.51 -11.16
C ALA A 39 0.02 -5.93 -10.93
N ASP A 40 0.93 -5.29 -11.64
CA ASP A 40 2.36 -5.46 -11.44
C ASP A 40 2.80 -5.01 -10.03
N GLU A 41 4.01 -5.42 -9.65
CA GLU A 41 4.62 -5.04 -8.38
C GLU A 41 4.65 -3.52 -8.20
N GLU A 42 4.49 -3.08 -6.94
CA GLU A 42 4.46 -1.66 -6.61
C GLU A 42 5.81 -0.98 -6.87
N ARG A 43 5.77 0.19 -7.52
CA ARG A 43 6.96 0.98 -7.87
C ARG A 43 6.88 2.35 -7.22
N VAL A 44 7.98 2.83 -6.67
CA VAL A 44 8.05 4.16 -6.01
C VAL A 44 7.57 5.29 -6.91
N THR A 45 7.80 5.18 -8.23
CA THR A 45 7.36 6.16 -9.22
C THR A 45 5.84 6.23 -9.38
N GLU A 46 5.12 5.16 -9.06
CA GLU A 46 3.65 5.05 -9.17
C GLU A 46 2.96 5.36 -7.84
N ALA A 47 3.73 5.45 -6.75
CA ALA A 47 3.22 5.67 -5.40
C ALA A 47 2.32 6.90 -5.27
N ALA A 48 2.51 7.93 -6.11
CA ALA A 48 1.66 9.13 -6.12
C ALA A 48 0.23 8.82 -6.59
N GLN A 49 0.08 7.94 -7.59
CA GLN A 49 -1.18 7.54 -8.21
C GLN A 49 -1.79 6.30 -7.53
N ALA A 50 -1.01 5.58 -6.73
CA ALA A 50 -1.47 4.42 -5.98
C ALA A 50 -2.55 4.79 -4.95
N VAL A 51 -3.54 3.89 -4.82
CA VAL A 51 -4.51 3.93 -3.73
C VAL A 51 -3.80 3.54 -2.44
N LYS A 52 -3.68 4.51 -1.52
CA LYS A 52 -2.90 4.34 -0.28
C LYS A 52 -3.58 4.95 0.94
N LEU A 53 -3.23 4.41 2.10
CA LEU A 53 -3.58 4.92 3.43
C LEU A 53 -2.29 5.27 4.16
N MET A 54 -2.28 6.40 4.88
CA MET A 54 -1.09 6.92 5.56
C MET A 54 -1.37 7.19 7.05
N HIS A 55 -0.35 6.96 7.88
CA HIS A 55 -0.23 7.26 9.31
C HIS A 55 -1.19 6.54 10.25
N ARG A 56 -2.50 6.54 9.97
CA ARG A 56 -3.54 5.90 10.78
C ARG A 56 -4.65 5.40 9.88
N PHE A 57 -5.03 4.14 10.05
CA PHE A 57 -6.12 3.53 9.30
C PHE A 57 -6.91 2.57 10.18
N THR A 58 -8.22 2.47 9.92
CA THR A 58 -9.11 1.48 10.51
C THR A 58 -9.32 0.31 9.54
N LEU A 59 -9.82 -0.81 10.05
CA LEU A 59 -10.18 -1.96 9.20
C LEU A 59 -11.22 -1.60 8.14
N GLU A 60 -12.17 -0.72 8.48
CA GLU A 60 -13.18 -0.22 7.56
C GLU A 60 -12.57 0.61 6.42
N GLN A 61 -11.59 1.46 6.73
CA GLN A 61 -10.89 2.26 5.71
C GLN A 61 -10.07 1.38 4.76
N VAL A 62 -9.41 0.35 5.29
CA VAL A 62 -8.68 -0.64 4.46
C VAL A 62 -9.67 -1.37 3.55
N GLY A 63 -10.81 -1.81 4.09
CA GLY A 63 -11.87 -2.46 3.32
C GLY A 63 -12.39 -1.57 2.18
N ALA A 64 -12.75 -0.33 2.49
CA ALA A 64 -13.26 0.62 1.51
C ALA A 64 -12.24 0.91 0.39
N LYS A 65 -10.94 1.01 0.71
CA LYS A 65 -9.89 1.23 -0.31
C LYS A 65 -9.62 0.01 -1.17
N MET A 66 -9.72 -1.19 -0.61
CA MET A 66 -9.69 -2.41 -1.41
C MET A 66 -10.91 -2.51 -2.33
N ASP A 67 -12.10 -2.07 -1.91
CA ASP A 67 -13.28 -2.02 -2.78
C ASP A 67 -13.13 -0.97 -3.90
N GLU A 68 -12.55 0.19 -3.60
CA GLU A 68 -12.21 1.23 -4.59
C GLU A 68 -11.29 0.67 -5.68
N VAL A 69 -10.27 -0.08 -5.28
CA VAL A 69 -9.33 -0.71 -6.21
C VAL A 69 -10.01 -1.77 -7.06
N GLU A 70 -10.82 -2.66 -6.47
CA GLU A 70 -11.51 -3.72 -7.22
C GLU A 70 -12.55 -3.19 -8.22
N ASN A 71 -13.23 -2.08 -7.88
CA ASN A 71 -14.27 -1.47 -8.71
C ASN A 71 -13.76 -0.43 -9.73
N SER A 72 -12.46 -0.07 -9.71
CA SER A 72 -11.83 0.83 -10.69
C SER A 72 -11.42 0.12 -11.98
#